data_AF-A0A852YX71-F1
#
_entry.id   AF-A0A852YX71-F1
#
_cell.length_a   1.000
_cell.length_b   1.000
_cell.length_c   1.000
_cell.angle_alpha   90.00
_cell.angle_beta   90.00
_cell.angle_gamma   90.00
#
_symmetry.space_group_name_H-M   'P 1'
#
loop_
_entity.id
_entity.type
_entity.pdbx_description
1 polymer ?
#
loop_
_entity_poly.entity_id
_entity_poly.type
_entity_poly.pdbx_seq_one_letter_code
_entity_poly.pdbx_strand_id
1 'polypeptide(L)'
;MTGTVIVRYRAGVVGETQRQVHLCTPDDSGTTPDEWRTHCGIGIPAEQAEVSDLPAGMPCLPCLMRSPDLQEAATESAATIDSPARND
;
A
#
# COMPACT_ATOMS: atom_id res chain seq x y z
N MET A 1 -3.91 16.27 0.48
CA MET A 1 -4.42 15.26 1.45
C MET A 1 -3.69 13.98 1.11
N THR A 2 -2.81 13.48 1.98
CA THR A 2 -1.99 12.30 1.71
C THR A 2 -2.84 11.03 1.88
N GLY A 3 -3.63 10.68 0.88
CA GLY A 3 -4.41 9.44 0.86
C GLY A 3 -3.58 8.26 0.38
N THR A 4 -3.99 7.03 0.71
CA THR A 4 -3.48 5.81 0.07
C THR A 4 -4.49 5.37 -0.99
N VAL A 5 -4.03 5.15 -2.21
CA VAL A 5 -4.83 4.55 -3.28
C VAL A 5 -4.48 3.09 -3.41
N ILE A 6 -5.51 2.24 -3.48
CA ILE A 6 -5.37 0.79 -3.59
C ILE A 6 -5.64 0.37 -5.02
N VAL A 7 -4.67 -0.30 -5.64
CA VAL A 7 -4.74 -0.70 -7.06
C VAL A 7 -4.34 -2.15 -7.26
N ARG A 8 -4.94 -2.83 -8.25
CA ARG A 8 -4.48 -4.14 -8.74
C ARG A 8 -4.74 -4.27 -10.24
N TYR A 9 -4.11 -5.23 -10.90
CA TYR A 9 -4.46 -5.55 -12.28
C TYR A 9 -5.91 -6.04 -12.40
N ARG A 10 -6.61 -5.55 -13.43
CA ARG A 10 -7.93 -6.04 -13.85
C ARG A 10 -7.87 -7.54 -14.14
N ALA A 11 -9.00 -8.21 -13.93
CA ALA A 11 -9.13 -9.62 -14.28
C ALA A 11 -8.81 -9.83 -15.77
N GLY A 12 -8.00 -10.84 -16.08
CA GLY A 12 -7.59 -11.15 -17.45
C GLY A 12 -6.37 -10.39 -17.98
N VAL A 13 -5.83 -9.41 -17.24
CA VAL A 13 -4.57 -8.73 -17.64
C VAL A 13 -3.35 -9.56 -17.27
N VAL A 14 -3.33 -10.10 -16.06
CA VAL A 14 -2.30 -11.01 -15.55
C VAL A 14 -2.93 -12.22 -14.88
N GLY A 15 -2.15 -13.26 -14.59
CA GLY A 15 -2.64 -14.42 -13.85
C GLY A 15 -3.00 -14.07 -12.40
N GLU A 16 -3.96 -14.79 -11.80
CA GLU A 16 -4.50 -14.49 -10.46
C GLU A 16 -3.43 -14.40 -9.36
N THR A 17 -2.39 -15.23 -9.44
CA THR A 17 -1.25 -15.20 -8.49
C THR A 17 -0.46 -13.90 -8.52
N GLN A 18 -0.57 -13.13 -9.61
CA GLN A 18 0.06 -11.82 -9.80
C GLN A 18 -0.94 -10.67 -9.56
N ARG A 19 -2.23 -10.96 -9.32
CA ARG A 19 -3.26 -9.96 -9.02
C ARG A 19 -3.26 -9.55 -7.54
N GLN A 20 -2.07 -9.30 -7.02
CA GLN A 20 -1.90 -8.74 -5.68
C GLN A 20 -2.42 -7.31 -5.62
N VAL A 21 -2.81 -6.89 -4.44
CA VAL A 21 -3.22 -5.52 -4.14
C VAL A 21 -1.99 -4.68 -3.84
N HIS A 22 -1.82 -3.59 -4.56
CA HIS A 22 -0.72 -2.64 -4.41
C HIS A 22 -1.22 -1.31 -3.84
N LEU A 23 -0.31 -0.60 -3.19
CA LEU A 23 -0.58 0.70 -2.57
C LEU A 23 0.20 1.78 -3.32
N CYS A 24 -0.45 2.91 -3.55
CA CYS A 24 0.05 4.09 -4.22
C CYS A 24 -0.23 5.33 -3.37
N THR A 25 0.65 6.33 -3.46
CA THR A 25 0.32 7.68 -2.99
C THR A 25 -0.10 8.50 -4.21
N PRO A 26 -1.32 9.08 -4.23
CA PRO A 26 -1.76 9.94 -5.31
C PRO A 26 -1.00 11.27 -5.23
N ASP A 27 -0.70 11.83 -6.40
CA ASP A 27 -0.22 13.20 -6.50
C ASP A 27 -1.36 14.19 -6.16
N ASP A 28 -1.07 15.32 -5.51
CA ASP A 28 -2.08 16.34 -5.14
C ASP A 28 -2.72 17.07 -6.35
N SER A 29 -2.46 16.61 -7.58
CA SER A 29 -3.01 17.18 -8.83
C SER A 29 -4.49 16.86 -9.04
N GLY A 30 -5.07 15.93 -8.27
CA GLY A 30 -6.48 15.54 -8.37
C GLY A 30 -6.87 14.87 -9.70
N THR A 31 -5.89 14.57 -10.56
CA THR A 31 -6.10 13.95 -11.87
C THR A 31 -5.68 12.49 -11.79
N THR A 32 -6.47 11.58 -12.37
CA THR A 32 -6.06 10.18 -12.50
C THR A 32 -4.81 10.09 -13.38
N PRO A 33 -3.72 9.45 -12.91
CA PRO A 33 -2.51 9.32 -13.72
C PRO A 33 -2.70 8.32 -14.85
N ASP A 34 -1.87 8.39 -15.90
CA ASP A 34 -1.81 7.35 -16.94
C ASP A 34 -1.29 6.01 -16.38
N GLU A 35 -0.49 6.06 -15.31
CA GLU A 35 0.09 4.90 -14.64
C GLU A 35 0.09 5.09 -13.13
N TRP A 36 -0.36 4.06 -12.41
CA TRP A 36 -0.25 3.98 -10.96
C TRP A 36 1.12 3.47 -10.55
N ARG A 37 1.95 4.35 -9.99
CA ARG A 37 3.23 3.97 -9.39
C ARG A 37 3.03 3.43 -7.98
N THR A 38 3.29 2.15 -7.82
CA THR A 38 3.10 1.45 -6.55
C THR A 38 4.34 1.56 -5.66
N HIS A 39 4.15 1.41 -4.34
CA HIS A 39 5.26 1.39 -3.38
C HIS A 39 6.25 0.23 -3.59
N CYS A 40 5.83 -0.85 -4.26
CA CYS A 40 6.76 -1.93 -4.62
C CYS A 40 7.56 -1.66 -5.89
N GLY A 41 7.30 -0.53 -6.59
CA GLY A 41 8.00 -0.11 -7.80
C GLY A 41 7.36 -0.59 -9.10
N ILE A 42 6.26 -1.33 -9.04
CA ILE A 42 5.49 -1.72 -10.23
C ILE A 42 4.68 -0.51 -10.71
N GLY A 43 4.72 -0.25 -12.02
CA GLY A 43 3.80 0.64 -12.72
C GLY A 43 2.63 -0.16 -13.28
N ILE A 44 1.40 0.20 -12.89
CA ILE A 44 0.18 -0.38 -13.45
C ILE A 44 -0.49 0.68 -14.31
N PRO A 45 -0.61 0.49 -15.64
CA PRO A 45 -1.35 1.41 -16.49
C PRO A 45 -2.78 1.61 -15.97
N ALA A 46 -3.29 2.84 -15.93
CA ALA A 46 -4.60 3.14 -15.37
C ALA A 46 -5.75 2.40 -16.10
N GLU A 47 -5.59 2.17 -17.40
CA GLU A 47 -6.51 1.37 -18.22
C GLU A 47 -6.47 -0.15 -17.90
N GLN A 48 -5.47 -0.61 -17.16
CA GLN A 48 -5.32 -1.99 -16.72
C GLN A 48 -5.54 -2.15 -15.21
N ALA A 49 -5.73 -1.05 -14.50
CA ALA A 49 -5.92 -1.02 -13.06
C ALA A 49 -7.39 -1.09 -12.66
N GLU A 50 -7.67 -1.89 -11.65
CA GLU A 50 -8.86 -1.75 -10.81
C GLU A 50 -8.44 -0.97 -9.56
N VAL A 51 -9.12 0.15 -9.30
CA VAL A 51 -8.94 0.97 -8.09
C VAL A 51 -10.08 0.63 -7.13
N SER A 52 -9.78 0.50 -5.84
CA SER A 52 -10.79 0.17 -4.82
C SER A 52 -10.56 0.95 -3.53
N ASP A 53 -11.62 1.13 -2.74
CA ASP A 53 -11.55 1.75 -1.41
C ASP A 53 -11.01 0.77 -0.34
N LEU A 54 -11.12 -0.54 -0.59
CA LEU A 54 -10.68 -1.59 0.32
C LEU A 54 -9.80 -2.62 -0.40
N PRO A 55 -8.84 -3.24 0.29
CA PRO A 55 -8.03 -4.28 -0.31
C PRO A 55 -8.87 -5.51 -0.67
N ALA A 56 -8.98 -5.79 -1.96
CA ALA A 56 -9.66 -6.96 -2.52
C ALA A 56 -8.63 -7.98 -3.05
N GLY A 57 -8.28 -8.96 -2.23
CA GLY A 57 -7.27 -9.97 -2.53
C GLY A 57 -6.05 -9.85 -1.61
N MET A 58 -4.98 -10.57 -1.96
CA MET A 58 -3.76 -10.59 -1.13
C MET A 58 -2.99 -9.28 -1.29
N PRO A 59 -2.62 -8.59 -0.19
CA PRO A 59 -1.78 -7.41 -0.28
C PRO A 59 -0.37 -7.79 -0.74
N CYS A 60 0.20 -6.95 -1.59
CA CYS A 60 1.60 -6.99 -1.93
C CYS A 60 2.41 -6.63 -0.67
N LEU A 61 3.05 -7.62 -0.06
CA LEU A 61 3.78 -7.44 1.19
C LEU A 61 4.83 -6.29 1.12
N PRO A 62 5.60 -6.11 0.03
CA PRO A 62 6.46 -4.95 -0.11
C PRO A 62 5.74 -3.60 -0.10
N CYS A 63 4.53 -3.50 -0.66
CA CYS A 63 3.73 -2.28 -0.59
C CYS A 63 3.27 -2.03 0.85
N LEU A 64 2.82 -3.10 1.51
CA LEU A 64 2.33 -3.07 2.88
C LEU A 64 3.43 -2.60 3.86
N MET A 65 4.65 -3.14 3.74
CA MET A 65 5.79 -2.74 4.59
C MET A 65 6.29 -1.31 4.36
N ARG A 66 5.93 -0.70 3.22
CA ARG A 66 6.30 0.68 2.85
C ARG A 66 5.15 1.67 3.04
N SER A 67 3.99 1.21 3.53
CA SER A 67 2.88 2.13 3.78
C SER A 67 3.12 2.92 5.07
N PRO A 68 2.79 4.22 5.09
CA PRO A 68 2.96 5.05 6.28
C PRO A 68 2.19 4.50 7.48
N ASP A 69 0.95 4.03 7.28
CA ASP A 69 0.11 3.47 8.36
C ASP A 69 0.80 2.34 9.14
N LEU A 70 1.52 1.45 8.45
CA LEU A 70 2.21 0.34 9.11
C LEU A 70 3.52 0.75 9.77
N GLN A 71 4.17 1.79 9.24
CA GLN A 71 5.37 2.36 9.86
C GLN A 71 5.02 3.11 11.16
N GLU A 72 3.88 3.81 11.19
CA GLU A 72 3.37 4.49 12.40
C GLU A 72 3.01 3.46 13.48
N ALA A 73 2.23 2.43 13.13
CA ALA A 73 1.85 1.36 14.07
C ALA A 73 3.05 0.60 14.65
N ALA A 74 4.10 0.39 13.86
CA ALA A 74 5.35 -0.23 14.32
C ALA A 74 6.11 0.67 15.30
N THR A 75 6.10 1.99 15.06
CA THR A 75 6.75 2.99 15.92
C THR A 75 6.06 3.08 17.29
N GLU A 76 4.74 3.10 17.32
CA GLU A 76 3.95 3.07 18.57
C GLU A 76 4.20 1.80 19.39
N SER A 77 4.33 0.65 18.71
CA SER A 77 4.63 -0.63 19.34
C SER A 77 6.04 -0.68 19.93
N ALA A 78 7.03 -0.07 19.27
CA ALA A 78 8.40 -0.01 19.77
C ALA A 78 8.55 0.84 21.04
N ALA A 79 7.77 1.93 21.17
CA ALA A 79 7.80 2.81 22.33
C ALA A 79 7.31 2.14 23.64
N THR A 80 6.53 1.06 23.55
CA THR A 80 6.01 0.33 24.73
C THR A 80 7.03 -0.65 25.33
N ILE A 81 8.01 -1.12 24.54
CA ILE A 81 8.96 -2.16 25.00
C ILE A 81 10.14 -1.55 25.77
N ASP A 82 10.41 -0.25 25.62
CA ASP A 82 11.46 0.49 26.33
C ASP A 82 10.97 1.05 27.70
N SER A 83 10.42 0.19 28.56
CA SER A 83 10.27 0.52 29.99
C SER A 83 11.39 -0.17 30.77
N PRO A 84 12.32 0.56 31.40
CA PRO A 84 13.29 -0.07 32.28
C PRO A 84 12.56 -0.62 33.50
N ALA A 85 12.73 -1.92 33.75
CA ALA A 85 12.28 -2.58 34.96
C ALA A 85 12.81 -1.81 36.19
N ARG A 86 11.91 -1.19 36.96
CA ARG A 86 12.25 -0.73 38.30
C ARG A 86 12.44 -1.96 39.18
N ASN A 87 13.68 -2.23 39.57
CA ASN A 87 13.96 -3.07 40.73
C ASN A 87 13.66 -2.23 42.00
N ASP A 88 12.71 -2.70 42.81
CA ASP A 88 12.64 -2.44 44.25
C ASP A 88 12.55 -3.81 44.95
#